data_AF-A0A6A6K2P9-F1
#
_entry.id   AF-A0A6A6K2P9-F1
#
_cell.length_a   1.000
_cell.length_b   1.000
_cell.length_c   1.000
_cell.angle_alpha   90.00
_cell.angle_beta   90.00
_cell.angle_gamma   90.00
#
_symmetry.space_group_name_H-M   'P 1'
#
loop_
_entity.id
_entity.type
_entity.pdbx_description
1 polymer ?
#
loop_
_entity_poly.entity_id
_entity_poly.type
_entity_poly.pdbx_seq_one_letter_code
_entity_poly.pdbx_strand_id
1 'polypeptide(L)'
;MISCGVLANDGSDEGKDDGFYMRRCVELAKMAIGCTSPNPMVGCVIVKDGKIVGEGFHPKAGQPHAEVFALRDAGDLAEKATAYVSLEPCNHHGRTPPCTEALIKAKVKKVVIGMVDPNPIVASTGVDKLRHAGIDVVVGVEEELCKRLNEAYIHQMLTGKPFVTLRYSLSVNGHLLNQLGEGVTECGGYYSKLLQEYDAIIVSSSLIDKFLVPTSQEPGANQPLCVITAASRSSPIQIRSVGEEATSKMIIFTDKETTVEPVTAQKGIETVVLDGICLNEILEYCKRRGLCSILLDLRGSFDELEGLLNDGIEQNKLQKVMVEVLPLWVENSTRSSFVALKRVQKRLKMCSVCGCLKHLDQHISISPTLSGSDTSKVFKTALESSTILSREGIMIRITSHGGVTHPMEVLNEGPMAIEASLSDKEVPIQHGRV
;
A
#
# COMPACT_ATOMS: atom_id res chain seq x y z
N MET A 1 -21.56 -36.74 53.20
CA MET A 1 -21.32 -37.44 51.91
C MET A 1 -22.45 -36.99 50.98
N ILE A 2 -22.27 -36.25 49.90
CA ILE A 2 -21.19 -36.25 48.89
C ILE A 2 -20.86 -34.80 48.48
N SER A 3 -19.57 -34.52 48.36
CA SER A 3 -18.96 -33.36 47.71
C SER A 3 -18.85 -33.61 46.20
N CYS A 4 -19.11 -32.59 45.37
CA CYS A 4 -18.56 -32.38 44.02
C CYS A 4 -19.23 -31.11 43.48
N GLY A 5 -18.57 -30.08 42.96
CA GLY A 5 -17.18 -29.86 42.62
C GLY A 5 -17.23 -28.61 41.77
N VAL A 6 -16.76 -27.49 42.31
CA VAL A 6 -16.59 -26.24 41.55
C VAL A 6 -15.55 -26.57 40.48
N LEU A 7 -15.97 -26.59 39.21
CA LEU A 7 -15.04 -26.57 38.10
C LEU A 7 -14.35 -25.21 38.15
N ALA A 8 -13.20 -25.19 38.80
CA ALA A 8 -12.18 -24.19 38.57
C ALA A 8 -11.90 -24.21 37.06
N ASN A 9 -12.27 -23.12 36.39
CA ASN A 9 -11.82 -22.88 35.03
C ASN A 9 -10.36 -22.43 35.16
N ASP A 10 -9.46 -23.41 35.21
CA ASP A 10 -8.03 -23.24 35.02
C ASP A 10 -7.80 -22.88 33.55
N GLY A 11 -7.98 -21.59 33.23
CA GLY A 11 -7.53 -21.04 31.96
C GLY A 11 -6.01 -21.12 31.88
N SER A 12 -5.49 -22.29 31.51
CA SER A 12 -4.11 -22.50 31.14
C SER A 12 -3.77 -21.63 29.93
N ASP A 13 -2.64 -20.95 30.06
CA ASP A 13 -1.98 -20.06 29.10
C ASP A 13 -1.43 -20.85 27.89
N GLU A 14 -2.29 -21.62 27.21
CA GLU A 14 -1.94 -22.32 25.98
C GLU A 14 -2.07 -21.36 24.78
N GLY A 15 -0.94 -21.00 24.17
CA GLY A 15 -0.89 -20.74 22.72
C GLY A 15 -0.54 -19.33 22.23
N LYS A 16 -0.10 -18.39 23.07
CA LYS A 16 0.36 -17.07 22.59
C LYS A 16 1.88 -17.01 22.49
N ASP A 17 2.40 -17.10 21.28
CA ASP A 17 3.82 -16.96 20.96
C ASP A 17 4.21 -15.50 20.66
N ASP A 18 5.49 -15.25 20.41
CA ASP A 18 5.98 -13.91 20.05
C ASP A 18 5.32 -13.38 18.76
N GLY A 19 4.94 -14.27 17.83
CA GLY A 19 4.26 -13.92 16.58
C GLY A 19 2.82 -13.45 16.79
N PHE A 20 2.09 -14.00 17.77
CA PHE A 20 0.76 -13.54 18.16
C PHE A 20 0.77 -12.06 18.57
N TYR A 21 1.69 -11.67 19.46
CA TYR A 21 1.80 -10.29 19.92
C TYR A 21 2.31 -9.36 18.83
N MET A 22 3.20 -9.83 17.96
CA MET A 22 3.69 -9.01 16.85
C MET A 22 2.59 -8.72 15.81
N ARG A 23 1.72 -9.70 15.51
CA ARG A 23 0.53 -9.46 14.68
C ARG A 23 -0.38 -8.41 15.29
N ARG A 24 -0.54 -8.40 16.62
CA ARG A 24 -1.27 -7.34 17.33
C ARG A 24 -0.60 -5.97 17.18
N CYS A 25 0.73 -5.88 17.24
CA CYS A 25 1.44 -4.63 16.92
C CYS A 25 1.11 -4.12 15.51
N VAL A 26 1.07 -5.01 14.52
CA VAL A 26 0.72 -4.65 13.14
C VAL A 26 -0.74 -4.18 13.02
N GLU A 27 -1.68 -4.82 13.72
CA GLU A 27 -3.07 -4.37 13.78
C GLU A 27 -3.20 -2.95 14.34
N LEU A 28 -2.49 -2.66 15.43
CA LEU A 28 -2.46 -1.32 16.04
C LEU A 28 -1.84 -0.29 15.09
N ALA A 29 -0.74 -0.65 14.42
CA ALA A 29 -0.07 0.24 13.46
C ALA A 29 -0.98 0.63 12.28
N LYS A 30 -1.83 -0.30 11.80
CA LYS A 30 -2.79 -0.06 10.72
C LYS A 30 -3.86 0.98 11.06
N MET A 31 -4.04 1.34 12.32
CA MET A 31 -4.94 2.43 12.71
C MET A 31 -4.47 3.80 12.19
N ALA A 32 -3.20 3.93 11.78
CA ALA A 32 -2.61 5.18 11.29
C ALA A 32 -2.37 5.20 9.76
N ILE A 33 -3.00 4.30 9.01
CA ILE A 33 -2.93 4.27 7.54
C ILE A 33 -3.18 5.67 6.96
N GLY A 34 -2.28 6.11 6.07
CA GLY A 34 -2.34 7.41 5.39
C GLY A 34 -2.00 8.63 6.26
N CYS A 35 -1.63 8.44 7.54
CA CYS A 35 -1.48 9.54 8.50
C CYS A 35 -0.05 9.75 9.02
N THR A 36 0.87 8.81 8.80
CA THR A 36 2.21 8.86 9.41
C THR A 36 3.29 9.46 8.53
N SER A 37 3.12 9.52 7.21
CA SER A 37 4.15 10.01 6.29
C SER A 37 4.75 11.37 6.71
N PRO A 38 6.07 11.54 6.68
CA PRO A 38 7.08 10.60 6.17
C PRO A 38 7.55 9.52 7.16
N ASN A 39 6.94 9.44 8.34
CA ASN A 39 7.27 8.44 9.35
C ASN A 39 6.63 7.08 9.03
N PRO A 40 7.22 5.98 9.51
CA PRO A 40 6.61 4.65 9.40
C PRO A 40 5.37 4.52 10.27
N MET A 41 4.51 3.57 9.92
CA MET A 41 3.49 3.05 10.83
C MET A 41 4.15 2.09 11.82
N VAL A 42 3.96 2.35 13.11
CA VAL A 42 4.53 1.54 14.19
C VAL A 42 3.44 1.22 15.20
N GLY A 43 3.43 -0.02 15.68
CA GLY A 43 2.62 -0.47 16.80
C GLY A 43 3.50 -1.12 17.86
N CYS A 44 3.05 -1.02 19.12
CA CYS A 44 3.74 -1.53 20.29
C CYS A 44 2.75 -2.14 21.28
N VAL A 45 3.11 -3.28 21.85
CA VAL A 45 2.35 -3.99 22.87
C VAL A 45 3.29 -4.32 24.03
N ILE A 46 2.88 -4.04 25.26
CA ILE A 46 3.58 -4.43 26.49
C ILE A 46 2.86 -5.61 27.11
N VAL A 47 3.59 -6.70 27.37
CA VAL A 47 3.05 -7.96 27.90
C VAL A 47 3.71 -8.30 29.22
N LYS A 48 2.89 -8.56 30.24
CA LYS A 48 3.31 -8.99 31.57
C LYS A 48 2.54 -10.24 31.96
N ASP A 49 3.26 -11.30 32.33
CA ASP A 49 2.67 -12.56 32.82
C ASP A 49 1.56 -13.10 31.89
N GLY A 50 1.86 -13.14 30.58
CA GLY A 50 0.94 -13.62 29.53
C GLY A 50 -0.20 -12.66 29.15
N LYS A 51 -0.26 -11.47 29.76
CA LYS A 51 -1.34 -10.49 29.55
C LYS A 51 -0.81 -9.21 28.92
N ILE A 52 -1.55 -8.69 27.94
CA ILE A 52 -1.31 -7.36 27.41
C ILE A 52 -1.68 -6.36 28.51
N VAL A 53 -0.71 -5.55 28.93
CA VAL A 53 -0.87 -4.51 29.95
C VAL A 53 -0.79 -3.10 29.37
N GLY A 54 -0.32 -2.94 28.13
CA GLY A 54 -0.37 -1.66 27.44
C GLY A 54 -0.30 -1.80 25.93
N GLU A 55 -1.01 -0.93 25.23
CA GLU A 55 -1.04 -0.86 23.76
C GLU A 55 -0.75 0.55 23.25
N GLY A 56 -0.11 0.64 22.09
CA GLY A 56 0.19 1.92 21.47
C GLY A 56 0.47 1.81 19.98
N PHE A 57 0.21 2.90 19.27
CA PHE A 57 0.60 3.07 17.87
C PHE A 57 1.04 4.52 17.62
N HIS A 58 1.76 4.76 16.52
CA HIS A 58 2.14 6.11 16.11
C HIS A 58 1.00 6.74 15.27
N PRO A 59 0.23 7.72 15.78
CA PRO A 59 -0.99 8.16 15.10
C PRO A 59 -0.74 9.11 13.93
N LYS A 60 0.31 9.94 13.99
CA LYS A 60 0.68 10.90 12.94
C LYS A 60 2.07 11.49 13.20
N ALA A 61 2.69 12.01 12.14
CA ALA A 61 3.97 12.70 12.23
C ALA A 61 3.98 13.81 13.31
N GLY A 62 5.05 13.84 14.09
CA GLY A 62 5.25 14.82 15.18
C GLY A 62 4.51 14.50 16.49
N GLN A 63 3.71 13.44 16.55
CA GLN A 63 3.20 12.89 17.82
C GLN A 63 4.20 11.91 18.44
N PRO A 64 4.03 11.52 19.72
CA PRO A 64 4.82 10.45 20.32
C PRO A 64 4.77 9.15 19.49
N HIS A 65 5.81 8.32 19.61
CA HIS A 65 5.86 7.03 18.95
C HIS A 65 5.04 5.98 19.71
N ALA A 66 4.83 4.82 19.08
CA ALA A 66 4.00 3.73 19.60
C ALA A 66 4.44 3.26 20.99
N GLU A 67 5.74 3.14 21.21
CA GLU A 67 6.35 2.68 22.46
C GLU A 67 6.00 3.61 23.62
N VAL A 68 5.95 4.92 23.37
CA VAL A 68 5.59 5.90 24.40
C VAL A 68 4.14 5.76 24.80
N PHE A 69 3.24 5.52 23.84
CA PHE A 69 1.82 5.28 24.14
C PHE A 69 1.63 3.97 24.90
N ALA A 70 2.25 2.88 24.45
CA ALA A 70 2.15 1.57 25.10
C ALA A 70 2.73 1.57 26.53
N LEU A 71 3.83 2.28 26.76
CA LEU A 71 4.41 2.44 28.11
C LEU A 71 3.52 3.28 29.03
N ARG A 72 2.85 4.33 28.51
CA ARG A 72 1.90 5.13 29.30
C ARG A 72 0.67 4.32 29.69
N ASP A 73 0.17 3.51 28.77
CA ASP A 73 -0.98 2.63 29.01
C ASP A 73 -0.64 1.54 30.03
N ALA A 74 0.56 0.95 29.94
CA ALA A 74 1.07 -0.03 30.90
C ALA A 74 1.37 0.54 32.29
N GLY A 75 1.79 1.79 32.39
CA GLY A 75 2.23 2.40 33.65
C GLY A 75 3.32 1.57 34.33
N ASP A 76 3.15 1.33 35.64
CA ASP A 76 4.12 0.57 36.45
C ASP A 76 4.22 -0.92 36.05
N LEU A 77 3.22 -1.46 35.33
CA LEU A 77 3.22 -2.84 34.86
C LEU A 77 4.27 -3.11 33.77
N ALA A 78 4.84 -2.06 33.17
CA ALA A 78 5.94 -2.17 32.22
C ALA A 78 7.23 -2.72 32.85
N GLU A 79 7.42 -2.55 34.17
CA GLU A 79 8.64 -3.04 34.83
C GLU A 79 8.73 -4.57 34.74
N LYS A 80 9.88 -5.05 34.23
CA LYS A 80 10.17 -6.46 33.97
C LYS A 80 9.15 -7.13 33.02
N ALA A 81 8.48 -6.37 32.15
CA ALA A 81 7.60 -6.86 31.10
C ALA A 81 8.37 -7.16 29.80
N THR A 82 7.69 -7.76 28.81
CA THR A 82 8.19 -7.85 27.43
C THR A 82 7.51 -6.79 26.58
N ALA A 83 8.29 -5.98 25.85
CA ALA A 83 7.75 -5.07 24.84
C ALA A 83 7.86 -5.72 23.45
N TYR A 84 6.78 -5.71 22.68
CA TYR A 84 6.75 -6.10 21.28
C TYR A 84 6.61 -4.84 20.44
N VAL A 85 7.46 -4.63 19.45
CA VAL A 85 7.44 -3.42 18.61
C VAL A 85 7.61 -3.82 17.14
N SER A 86 6.74 -3.33 16.25
CA SER A 86 6.75 -3.72 14.84
C SER A 86 7.97 -3.24 14.06
N LEU A 87 8.65 -2.19 14.52
CA LEU A 87 9.87 -1.62 13.94
C LEU A 87 10.88 -1.35 15.06
N GLU A 88 12.17 -1.42 14.75
CA GLU A 88 13.24 -1.09 15.70
C GLU A 88 13.01 0.25 16.42
N PRO A 89 13.04 0.30 17.76
CA PRO A 89 12.87 1.54 18.50
C PRO A 89 13.96 2.56 18.21
N CYS A 90 13.58 3.82 18.00
CA CYS A 90 14.53 4.85 17.62
C CYS A 90 15.58 5.15 18.73
N ASN A 91 16.81 5.45 18.30
CA ASN A 91 17.95 5.79 19.16
C ASN A 91 18.51 7.22 18.94
N HIS A 92 17.85 8.02 18.12
CA HIS A 92 18.27 9.40 17.87
C HIS A 92 17.36 10.38 18.61
N HIS A 93 17.92 11.52 19.00
CA HIS A 93 17.16 12.63 19.57
C HIS A 93 16.52 13.43 18.44
N GLY A 94 15.22 13.24 18.24
CA GLY A 94 14.41 14.00 17.28
C GLY A 94 13.62 15.12 17.95
N ARG A 95 12.37 15.32 17.52
CA ARG A 95 11.40 16.21 18.19
C ARG A 95 10.96 15.66 19.56
N THR A 96 11.08 14.36 19.76
CA THR A 96 10.83 13.65 21.01
C THR A 96 12.09 12.88 21.44
N PRO A 97 12.26 12.58 22.75
CA PRO A 97 13.35 11.72 23.22
C PRO A 97 13.32 10.32 22.57
N PRO A 98 14.47 9.61 22.51
CA PRO A 98 14.55 8.28 21.91
C PRO A 98 13.68 7.25 22.62
N CYS A 99 13.01 6.37 21.86
CA CYS A 99 12.14 5.33 22.43
C CYS A 99 12.93 4.27 23.19
N THR A 100 14.17 4.01 22.77
CA THR A 100 15.12 3.16 23.52
C THR A 100 15.31 3.63 24.96
N GLU A 101 15.41 4.94 25.20
CA GLU A 101 15.56 5.49 26.56
C GLU A 101 14.30 5.33 27.40
N ALA A 102 13.13 5.49 26.77
CA ALA A 102 11.85 5.26 27.44
C ALA A 102 11.72 3.80 27.90
N LEU A 103 12.06 2.84 27.05
CA LEU A 103 12.05 1.40 27.37
C LEU A 103 13.04 1.06 28.48
N ILE A 104 14.27 1.61 28.42
CA ILE A 104 15.29 1.42 29.47
C ILE A 104 14.82 2.00 30.80
N LYS A 105 14.27 3.22 30.80
CA LYS A 105 13.76 3.87 32.00
C LYS A 105 12.59 3.10 32.61
N ALA A 106 11.73 2.52 31.78
CA ALA A 106 10.63 1.66 32.20
C ALA A 106 11.10 0.28 32.71
N LYS A 107 12.38 -0.05 32.55
CA LYS A 107 12.99 -1.32 32.99
C LYS A 107 12.27 -2.54 32.44
N VAL A 108 11.90 -2.50 31.16
CA VAL A 108 11.40 -3.70 30.46
C VAL A 108 12.48 -4.78 30.48
N LYS A 109 12.07 -6.05 30.62
CA LYS A 109 13.00 -7.19 30.70
C LYS A 109 13.47 -7.62 29.31
N LYS A 110 12.54 -7.66 28.35
CA LYS A 110 12.75 -8.16 26.99
C LYS A 110 12.11 -7.22 25.99
N VAL A 111 12.72 -7.04 24.83
CA VAL A 111 12.15 -6.36 23.68
C VAL A 111 12.18 -7.31 22.47
N VAL A 112 11.04 -7.50 21.84
CA VAL A 112 10.87 -8.31 20.63
C VAL A 112 10.54 -7.38 19.47
N ILE A 113 11.35 -7.42 18.42
CA ILE A 113 11.29 -6.46 17.31
C ILE A 113 10.86 -7.18 16.05
N GLY A 114 9.89 -6.59 15.35
CA GLY A 114 9.36 -7.12 14.11
C GLY A 114 10.37 -7.07 12.98
N MET A 115 10.86 -5.87 12.68
CA MET A 115 11.93 -5.63 11.71
C MET A 115 12.93 -4.57 12.19
N VAL A 116 14.17 -4.67 11.73
CA VAL A 116 15.23 -3.67 11.94
C VAL A 116 14.93 -2.42 11.10
N ASP A 117 15.33 -1.23 11.58
CA ASP A 117 15.14 0.00 10.81
C ASP A 117 15.93 -0.08 9.48
N PRO A 118 15.29 0.15 8.31
CA PRO A 118 15.96 0.08 7.01
C PRO A 118 16.92 1.25 6.77
N ASN A 119 16.83 2.33 7.55
CA ASN A 119 17.67 3.50 7.40
C ASN A 119 19.14 3.15 7.74
N PRO A 120 20.07 3.18 6.77
CA PRO A 120 21.45 2.73 6.95
C PRO A 120 22.22 3.48 8.05
N ILE A 121 21.77 4.69 8.41
CA ILE A 121 22.42 5.54 9.41
C ILE A 121 22.09 5.07 10.83
N VAL A 122 20.90 4.49 11.04
CA VAL A 122 20.39 4.15 12.37
C VAL A 122 20.11 2.67 12.56
N ALA A 123 20.16 1.86 11.49
CA ALA A 123 19.94 0.43 11.52
C ALA A 123 20.76 -0.24 12.64
N SER A 124 20.08 -1.05 13.46
CA SER A 124 20.65 -1.79 14.60
C SER A 124 21.16 -0.95 15.77
N THR A 125 21.23 0.39 15.66
CA THR A 125 21.73 1.23 16.76
C THR A 125 20.81 1.21 17.98
N GLY A 126 19.50 1.00 17.78
CA GLY A 126 18.52 0.87 18.86
C GLY A 126 18.59 -0.50 19.52
N VAL A 127 18.70 -1.55 18.70
CA VAL A 127 18.96 -2.92 19.16
C VAL A 127 20.19 -2.97 20.07
N ASP A 128 21.30 -2.38 19.60
CA ASP A 128 22.55 -2.36 20.34
C ASP A 128 22.40 -1.62 21.67
N LYS A 129 21.80 -0.44 21.70
CA LYS A 129 21.61 0.32 22.95
C LYS A 129 20.79 -0.44 23.99
N LEU A 130 19.72 -1.12 23.58
CA LEU A 130 18.90 -1.94 24.47
C LEU A 130 19.71 -3.11 25.05
N ARG A 131 20.48 -3.82 24.21
CA ARG A 131 21.37 -4.90 24.65
C ARG A 131 22.44 -4.41 25.62
N HIS A 132 23.08 -3.28 25.35
CA HIS A 132 24.07 -2.68 26.25
C HIS A 132 23.49 -2.26 27.60
N ALA A 133 22.20 -1.93 27.65
CA ALA A 133 21.47 -1.65 28.89
C ALA A 133 21.05 -2.92 29.65
N GLY A 134 21.40 -4.11 29.16
CA GLY A 134 21.09 -5.40 29.79
C GLY A 134 19.68 -5.94 29.50
N ILE A 135 19.00 -5.40 28.49
CA ILE A 135 17.68 -5.88 28.04
C ILE A 135 17.88 -7.03 27.06
N ASP A 136 17.08 -8.09 27.20
CA ASP A 136 17.05 -9.20 26.22
C ASP A 136 16.36 -8.74 24.93
N VAL A 137 16.98 -8.94 23.76
CA VAL A 137 16.47 -8.42 22.49
C VAL A 137 16.42 -9.51 21.41
N VAL A 138 15.21 -9.79 20.94
CA VAL A 138 14.91 -10.67 19.80
C VAL A 138 14.48 -9.81 18.62
N VAL A 139 14.96 -10.15 17.41
CA VAL A 139 14.67 -9.41 16.17
C VAL A 139 14.15 -10.37 15.10
N GLY A 140 13.34 -9.86 14.17
CA GLY A 140 12.88 -10.61 13.01
C GLY A 140 11.63 -11.46 13.23
N VAL A 141 10.80 -11.14 14.23
CA VAL A 141 9.53 -11.85 14.46
C VAL A 141 8.47 -11.29 13.53
N GLU A 142 7.82 -12.13 12.71
CA GLU A 142 6.85 -11.65 11.69
C GLU A 142 7.45 -10.56 10.77
N GLU A 143 8.75 -10.66 10.47
CA GLU A 143 9.51 -9.62 9.78
C GLU A 143 8.89 -9.24 8.43
N GLU A 144 8.50 -10.22 7.64
CA GLU A 144 7.88 -9.99 6.32
C GLU A 144 6.52 -9.28 6.44
N LEU A 145 5.77 -9.53 7.51
CA LEU A 145 4.53 -8.81 7.77
C LEU A 145 4.81 -7.34 8.12
N CYS A 146 5.84 -7.09 8.94
CA CYS A 146 6.26 -5.74 9.31
C CYS A 146 6.84 -4.97 8.12
N LYS A 147 7.58 -5.65 7.23
CA LYS A 147 8.08 -5.07 5.98
C LYS A 147 6.94 -4.67 5.05
N ARG A 148 5.94 -5.54 4.87
CA ARG A 148 4.76 -5.22 4.04
C ARG A 148 4.00 -4.00 4.58
N LEU A 149 3.83 -3.90 5.90
CA LEU A 149 3.20 -2.74 6.53
C LEU A 149 3.88 -1.42 6.14
N ASN A 150 5.21 -1.40 5.97
CA ASN A 150 6.00 -0.20 5.76
C ASN A 150 6.74 -0.18 4.41
N GLU A 151 6.24 -0.84 3.36
CA GLU A 151 6.94 -0.99 2.07
C GLU A 151 7.38 0.35 1.47
N ALA A 152 6.52 1.36 1.53
CA ALA A 152 6.81 2.69 1.02
C ALA A 152 7.89 3.42 1.83
N TYR A 153 7.82 3.31 3.16
CA TYR A 153 8.83 3.87 4.06
C TYR A 153 10.20 3.22 3.84
N ILE A 154 10.23 1.89 3.74
CA ILE A 154 11.48 1.14 3.48
C ILE A 154 12.10 1.59 2.17
N HIS A 155 11.31 1.64 1.10
CA HIS A 155 11.79 2.10 -0.19
C HIS A 155 12.34 3.54 -0.13
N GLN A 156 11.65 4.43 0.56
CA GLN A 156 12.11 5.81 0.73
C GLN A 156 13.42 5.89 1.52
N MET A 157 13.59 5.11 2.59
CA MET A 157 14.84 5.10 3.37
C MET A 157 16.02 4.56 2.58
N LEU A 158 15.79 3.54 1.74
CA LEU A 158 16.85 2.89 0.97
C LEU A 158 17.24 3.68 -0.30
N THR A 159 16.25 4.31 -0.96
CA THR A 159 16.46 4.93 -2.28
C THR A 159 16.40 6.45 -2.26
N GLY A 160 15.85 7.04 -1.19
CA GLY A 160 15.55 8.46 -1.12
C GLY A 160 14.44 8.92 -2.07
N LYS A 161 13.61 8.00 -2.60
CA LYS A 161 12.53 8.29 -3.55
C LYS A 161 11.18 7.75 -3.06
N PRO A 162 10.05 8.35 -3.49
CA PRO A 162 8.73 7.80 -3.18
C PRO A 162 8.50 6.45 -3.87
N PHE A 163 7.79 5.56 -3.19
CA PHE A 163 7.35 4.26 -3.70
C PHE A 163 6.19 4.42 -4.68
N VAL A 164 6.35 3.90 -5.89
CA VAL A 164 5.36 4.06 -6.96
C VAL A 164 4.64 2.74 -7.22
N THR A 165 3.32 2.80 -7.12
CA THR A 165 2.42 1.71 -7.49
C THR A 165 1.66 2.05 -8.76
N LEU A 166 1.76 1.17 -9.76
CA LEU A 166 0.95 1.25 -10.96
C LEU A 166 -0.39 0.56 -10.73
N ARG A 167 -1.50 1.23 -11.05
CA ARG A 167 -2.84 0.65 -10.96
C ARG A 167 -3.59 0.79 -12.28
N TYR A 168 -4.24 -0.28 -12.72
CA TYR A 168 -5.09 -0.26 -13.92
C TYR A 168 -6.18 -1.33 -13.87
N SER A 169 -7.20 -1.14 -14.71
CA SER A 169 -8.29 -2.11 -14.89
C SER A 169 -8.17 -2.81 -16.24
N LEU A 170 -8.46 -4.10 -16.28
CA LEU A 170 -8.52 -4.93 -17.48
C LEU A 170 -9.90 -5.55 -17.66
N SER A 171 -10.30 -5.75 -18.91
CA SER A 171 -11.37 -6.68 -19.29
C SER A 171 -10.90 -8.13 -19.16
N VAL A 172 -11.81 -9.12 -19.16
CA VAL A 172 -11.40 -10.54 -19.07
C VAL A 172 -10.56 -11.00 -20.26
N ASN A 173 -10.72 -10.33 -21.41
CA ASN A 173 -9.90 -10.55 -22.61
C ASN A 173 -8.69 -9.60 -22.70
N GLY A 174 -8.30 -8.94 -21.60
CA GLY A 174 -7.02 -8.26 -21.46
C GLY A 174 -6.93 -6.86 -22.05
N HIS A 175 -8.05 -6.19 -22.31
CA HIS A 175 -8.07 -4.80 -22.76
C HIS A 175 -8.06 -3.84 -21.58
N LEU A 176 -7.29 -2.73 -21.67
CA LEU A 176 -7.33 -1.66 -20.68
C LEU A 176 -8.72 -1.03 -20.62
N LEU A 177 -9.19 -0.81 -19.39
CA LEU A 177 -10.47 -0.20 -19.12
C LEU A 177 -10.29 1.11 -18.37
N ASN A 178 -11.09 2.10 -18.76
CA ASN A 178 -11.17 3.40 -18.09
C ASN A 178 -12.27 3.45 -17.01
N GLN A 179 -12.63 2.30 -16.45
CA GLN A 179 -13.69 2.19 -15.47
C GLN A 179 -13.30 1.26 -14.34
N LEU A 180 -13.95 1.47 -13.20
CA LEU A 180 -13.82 0.66 -12.00
C LEU A 180 -15.00 -0.29 -11.87
N GLY A 181 -14.86 -1.32 -11.04
CA GLY A 181 -15.99 -2.16 -10.63
C GLY A 181 -17.02 -1.38 -9.80
N GLU A 182 -18.23 -1.94 -9.69
CA GLU A 182 -19.26 -1.38 -8.83
C GLU A 182 -18.88 -1.48 -7.34
N GLY A 183 -19.26 -0.48 -6.54
CA GLY A 183 -19.02 -0.44 -5.10
C GLY A 183 -17.55 -0.28 -4.67
N VAL A 184 -16.58 -0.30 -5.59
CA VAL A 184 -15.16 -0.28 -5.20
C VAL A 184 -14.70 1.08 -4.71
N THR A 185 -15.40 2.15 -5.09
CA THR A 185 -15.18 3.53 -4.65
C THR A 185 -15.91 3.87 -3.36
N GLU A 186 -16.84 3.02 -2.91
CA GLU A 186 -17.62 3.25 -1.69
C GLU A 186 -16.80 2.93 -0.44
N CYS A 187 -17.27 3.36 0.73
CA CYS A 187 -16.67 3.01 2.01
C CYS A 187 -16.55 1.48 2.15
N GLY A 188 -15.36 0.99 2.52
CA GLY A 188 -15.04 -0.43 2.58
C GLY A 188 -14.61 -1.02 1.23
N GLY A 189 -14.88 -0.33 0.11
CA GLY A 189 -14.46 -0.67 -1.24
C GLY A 189 -12.94 -0.59 -1.39
N TYR A 190 -12.39 -1.44 -2.25
CA TYR A 190 -10.93 -1.56 -2.32
C TYR A 190 -10.25 -0.30 -2.84
N TYR A 191 -10.87 0.41 -3.78
CA TYR A 191 -10.30 1.62 -4.35
C TYR A 191 -10.37 2.77 -3.35
N SER A 192 -11.45 2.86 -2.56
CA SER A 192 -11.55 3.79 -1.42
C SER A 192 -10.43 3.58 -0.40
N LYS A 193 -10.19 2.33 0.01
CA LYS A 193 -9.07 1.97 0.91
C LYS A 193 -7.71 2.26 0.30
N LEU A 194 -7.54 1.92 -0.97
CA LEU A 194 -6.31 2.18 -1.70
C LEU A 194 -5.98 3.67 -1.73
N LEU A 195 -6.97 4.54 -1.94
CA LEU A 195 -6.75 5.98 -1.89
C LEU A 195 -6.33 6.48 -0.50
N GLN A 196 -6.81 5.86 0.59
CA GLN A 196 -6.42 6.21 1.95
C GLN A 196 -4.96 5.82 2.25
N GLU A 197 -4.47 4.75 1.64
CA GLU A 197 -3.13 4.20 1.90
C GLU A 197 -1.99 5.02 1.29
N TYR A 198 -2.28 5.82 0.26
CA TYR A 198 -1.26 6.52 -0.53
C TYR A 198 -1.24 8.02 -0.24
N ASP A 199 -0.04 8.61 -0.29
CA ASP A 199 0.14 10.04 -0.06
C ASP A 199 -0.26 10.89 -1.28
N ALA A 200 -0.13 10.33 -2.48
CA ALA A 200 -0.53 10.97 -3.72
C ALA A 200 -1.08 9.99 -4.75
N ILE A 201 -1.91 10.51 -5.65
CA ILE A 201 -2.38 9.81 -6.85
C ILE A 201 -2.07 10.63 -8.09
N ILE A 202 -1.54 9.99 -9.13
CA ILE A 202 -1.33 10.57 -10.46
C ILE A 202 -2.45 10.10 -11.39
N VAL A 203 -3.13 11.06 -12.03
CA VAL A 203 -4.22 10.82 -13.00
C VAL A 203 -4.10 11.73 -14.22
N SER A 204 -4.72 11.31 -15.33
CA SER A 204 -4.88 12.14 -16.53
C SER A 204 -5.92 13.24 -16.31
N SER A 205 -5.69 14.41 -16.92
CA SER A 205 -6.63 15.53 -16.92
C SER A 205 -8.02 15.15 -17.43
N SER A 206 -8.07 14.34 -18.49
CA SER A 206 -9.32 13.84 -19.09
C SER A 206 -10.17 12.95 -18.17
N LEU A 207 -9.58 12.42 -17.09
CA LEU A 207 -10.33 11.71 -16.06
C LEU A 207 -11.19 12.71 -15.26
N ILE A 208 -10.62 13.85 -14.90
CA ILE A 208 -11.27 14.88 -14.08
C ILE A 208 -12.36 15.63 -14.86
N ASP A 209 -12.20 15.77 -16.18
CA ASP A 209 -13.25 16.36 -17.03
C ASP A 209 -14.54 15.54 -17.04
N LYS A 210 -14.42 14.22 -16.85
CA LYS A 210 -15.52 13.24 -16.96
C LYS A 210 -16.03 12.74 -15.61
N PHE A 211 -15.14 12.64 -14.62
CA PHE A 211 -15.39 12.02 -13.32
C PHE A 211 -15.02 12.96 -12.18
N LEU A 212 -15.54 12.65 -11.00
CA LEU A 212 -15.11 13.31 -9.77
C LEU A 212 -13.66 12.94 -9.46
N VAL A 213 -12.98 13.85 -8.78
CA VAL A 213 -11.62 13.65 -8.27
C VAL A 213 -11.59 12.41 -7.39
N PRO A 214 -10.64 11.48 -7.61
CA PRO A 214 -10.50 10.30 -6.76
C PRO A 214 -10.33 10.70 -5.30
N THR A 215 -11.31 10.33 -4.47
CA THR A 215 -11.30 10.57 -3.02
C THR A 215 -11.69 9.30 -2.28
N SER A 216 -10.97 9.01 -1.20
CA SER A 216 -11.32 7.93 -0.29
C SER A 216 -12.62 8.25 0.43
N GLN A 217 -13.49 7.27 0.57
CA GLN A 217 -14.74 7.36 1.33
C GLN A 217 -14.61 6.71 2.72
N GLU A 218 -13.40 6.32 3.13
CA GLU A 218 -13.18 5.79 4.47
C GLU A 218 -13.36 6.90 5.53
N PRO A 219 -13.99 6.62 6.68
CA PRO A 219 -14.17 7.61 7.74
C PRO A 219 -12.84 8.19 8.23
N GLY A 220 -12.71 9.51 8.22
CA GLY A 220 -11.49 10.20 8.66
C GLY A 220 -10.29 10.02 7.73
N ALA A 221 -10.48 9.54 6.50
CA ALA A 221 -9.39 9.35 5.54
C ALA A 221 -8.64 10.65 5.26
N ASN A 222 -7.31 10.59 5.40
CA ASN A 222 -6.45 11.62 4.87
C ASN A 222 -6.41 11.49 3.35
N GLN A 223 -7.06 12.40 2.64
CA GLN A 223 -7.13 12.34 1.18
C GLN A 223 -5.74 12.49 0.54
N PRO A 224 -5.41 11.69 -0.49
CA PRO A 224 -4.13 11.80 -1.20
C PRO A 224 -4.03 13.14 -1.95
N LEU A 225 -2.81 13.61 -2.17
CA LEU A 225 -2.56 14.69 -3.11
C LEU A 225 -2.93 14.22 -4.53
N CYS A 226 -3.88 14.90 -5.17
CA CYS A 226 -4.25 14.62 -6.55
C CYS A 226 -3.31 15.35 -7.51
N VAL A 227 -2.40 14.60 -8.11
CA VAL A 227 -1.49 15.04 -9.17
C VAL A 227 -2.15 14.79 -10.52
N ILE A 228 -2.45 15.88 -11.23
CA ILE A 228 -3.08 15.83 -12.55
C ILE A 228 -2.01 16.11 -13.60
N THR A 229 -1.88 15.24 -14.59
CA THR A 229 -1.04 15.51 -15.77
C THR A 229 -1.92 15.95 -16.94
N ALA A 230 -1.56 17.07 -17.56
CA ALA A 230 -2.23 17.61 -18.73
C ALA A 230 -1.21 17.90 -19.83
N ALA A 231 -1.33 17.23 -20.97
CA ALA A 231 -0.48 17.53 -22.13
C ALA A 231 -1.12 18.62 -23.00
N SER A 232 -0.31 19.48 -23.62
CA SER A 232 -0.70 20.65 -24.44
C SER A 232 -1.68 20.40 -25.61
N ARG A 233 -2.07 19.16 -25.88
CA ARG A 233 -3.08 18.80 -26.89
C ARG A 233 -4.50 18.73 -26.33
N SER A 234 -4.66 18.87 -25.01
CA SER A 234 -5.95 18.81 -24.33
C SER A 234 -6.59 20.21 -24.30
N SER A 235 -7.92 20.27 -24.42
CA SER A 235 -8.71 21.50 -24.24
C SER A 235 -8.45 22.12 -22.85
N PRO A 236 -8.87 23.37 -22.56
CA PRO A 236 -8.71 23.95 -21.23
C PRO A 236 -9.22 22.98 -20.18
N ILE A 237 -8.40 22.68 -19.17
CA ILE A 237 -8.75 21.71 -18.12
C ILE A 237 -10.00 22.23 -17.40
N GLN A 238 -11.12 21.50 -17.52
CA GLN A 238 -12.38 21.90 -16.89
C GLN A 238 -12.56 21.12 -15.59
N ILE A 239 -12.04 21.69 -14.50
CA ILE A 239 -12.24 21.14 -13.16
C ILE A 239 -13.70 21.41 -12.74
N ARG A 240 -14.56 20.39 -12.89
CA ARG A 240 -15.95 20.44 -12.39
C ARG A 240 -15.93 20.70 -10.89
N SER A 241 -16.86 21.53 -10.41
CA SER A 241 -16.93 22.07 -9.04
C SER A 241 -16.41 21.11 -7.95
N VAL A 242 -15.19 21.38 -7.49
CA VAL A 242 -14.56 20.73 -6.34
C VAL A 242 -14.80 21.61 -5.10
N GLY A 243 -15.07 20.99 -3.95
CA GLY A 243 -15.13 21.70 -2.66
C GLY A 243 -13.77 22.23 -2.22
N GLU A 244 -13.74 23.32 -1.45
CA GLU A 244 -12.51 24.07 -1.11
C GLU A 244 -11.41 23.24 -0.39
N GLU A 245 -11.77 22.23 0.40
CA GLU A 245 -10.78 21.34 1.03
C GLU A 245 -10.09 20.41 0.02
N ALA A 246 -10.82 19.98 -1.02
CA ALA A 246 -10.28 19.10 -2.05
C ALA A 246 -9.41 19.86 -3.06
N THR A 247 -9.65 21.16 -3.27
CA THR A 247 -8.82 21.98 -4.18
C THR A 247 -7.43 22.27 -3.62
N SER A 248 -7.29 22.36 -2.29
CA SER A 248 -5.99 22.56 -1.61
C SER A 248 -5.04 21.35 -1.71
N LYS A 249 -5.55 20.20 -2.16
CA LYS A 249 -4.79 18.95 -2.37
C LYS A 249 -4.66 18.61 -3.85
N MET A 250 -4.70 19.60 -4.73
CA MET A 250 -4.54 19.40 -6.17
C MET A 250 -3.31 20.11 -6.71
N ILE A 251 -2.59 19.40 -7.57
CA ILE A 251 -1.53 19.97 -8.38
C ILE A 251 -1.68 19.54 -9.84
N ILE A 252 -1.51 20.51 -10.75
CA ILE A 252 -1.50 20.26 -12.18
C ILE A 252 -0.07 20.36 -12.69
N PHE A 253 0.42 19.30 -13.33
CA PHE A 253 1.65 19.31 -14.14
C PHE A 253 1.29 19.47 -15.61
N THR A 254 1.92 20.44 -16.28
CA THR A 254 1.63 20.83 -17.67
C THR A 254 2.92 21.17 -18.42
N ASP A 255 2.94 20.94 -19.74
CA ASP A 255 4.08 21.20 -20.63
C ASP A 255 4.09 22.61 -21.26
N LYS A 256 3.05 23.42 -21.01
CA LYS A 256 2.94 24.83 -21.43
C LYS A 256 2.23 25.64 -20.34
N GLU A 257 2.37 26.97 -20.38
CA GLU A 257 1.45 27.85 -19.65
C GLU A 257 0.02 27.62 -20.16
N THR A 258 -0.69 26.71 -19.51
CA THR A 258 -2.12 26.56 -19.66
C THR A 258 -2.78 27.79 -19.05
N THR A 259 -3.65 28.45 -19.82
CA THR A 259 -4.65 29.37 -19.28
C THR A 259 -5.61 28.56 -18.41
N VAL A 260 -5.22 28.32 -17.16
CA VAL A 260 -6.17 27.84 -16.16
C VAL A 260 -7.19 28.96 -16.01
N GLU A 261 -8.49 28.68 -16.18
CA GLU A 261 -9.50 29.74 -16.10
C GLU A 261 -9.35 30.51 -14.76
N PRO A 262 -9.58 31.83 -14.73
CA PRO A 262 -9.39 32.68 -13.54
C PRO A 262 -10.07 32.14 -12.25
N VAL A 263 -11.14 31.37 -12.42
CA VAL A 263 -11.91 30.72 -11.35
C VAL A 263 -11.12 29.61 -10.64
N THR A 264 -10.15 28.99 -11.32
CA THR A 264 -9.31 27.90 -10.80
C THR A 264 -8.10 28.43 -10.04
N ALA A 265 -7.53 29.56 -10.48
CA ALA A 265 -6.48 30.29 -9.77
C ALA A 265 -6.97 30.86 -8.42
N GLN A 266 -8.28 31.12 -8.29
CA GLN A 266 -8.93 31.58 -7.05
C GLN A 266 -9.20 30.45 -6.03
N LYS A 267 -9.00 29.18 -6.38
CA LYS A 267 -9.38 28.02 -5.54
C LYS A 267 -8.20 27.28 -4.87
N GLY A 268 -6.99 27.82 -4.92
CA GLY A 268 -5.83 27.22 -4.23
C GLY A 268 -5.21 25.99 -4.92
N ILE A 269 -5.50 25.78 -6.22
CA ILE A 269 -4.91 24.70 -7.02
C ILE A 269 -3.52 25.12 -7.48
N GLU A 270 -2.51 24.33 -7.17
CA GLU A 270 -1.13 24.59 -7.58
C GLU A 270 -0.89 24.14 -9.02
N THR A 271 -0.18 24.94 -9.80
CA THR A 271 0.20 24.58 -11.17
C THR A 271 1.72 24.62 -11.30
N VAL A 272 2.30 23.53 -11.79
CA VAL A 272 3.72 23.40 -12.07
C VAL A 272 3.89 23.19 -13.57
N VAL A 273 4.52 24.18 -14.21
CA VAL A 273 4.85 24.16 -15.63
C VAL A 273 6.26 23.59 -15.79
N LEU A 274 6.43 22.59 -16.65
CA LEU A 274 7.71 21.96 -16.94
C LEU A 274 7.95 21.93 -18.45
N ASP A 275 9.22 21.94 -18.87
CA ASP A 275 9.62 21.72 -20.27
C ASP A 275 9.55 20.23 -20.64
N GLY A 276 8.36 19.64 -20.46
CA GLY A 276 8.07 18.22 -20.61
C GLY A 276 7.69 17.54 -19.29
N ILE A 277 6.58 16.83 -19.28
CA ILE A 277 6.12 16.10 -18.10
C ILE A 277 6.79 14.73 -18.07
N CYS A 278 7.63 14.49 -17.08
CA CYS A 278 8.29 13.20 -16.85
C CYS A 278 8.07 12.73 -15.40
N LEU A 279 8.13 11.42 -15.17
CA LEU A 279 7.83 10.88 -13.84
C LEU A 279 8.83 11.36 -12.78
N ASN A 280 10.10 11.58 -13.15
CA ASN A 280 11.13 12.03 -12.20
C ASN A 280 10.76 13.35 -11.52
N GLU A 281 10.32 14.35 -12.28
CA GLU A 281 10.02 15.67 -11.72
C GLU A 281 8.84 15.60 -10.74
N ILE A 282 7.84 14.77 -11.04
CA ILE A 282 6.72 14.52 -10.14
C ILE A 282 7.20 13.84 -8.86
N LEU A 283 8.06 12.81 -8.95
CA LEU A 283 8.61 12.11 -7.78
C LEU A 283 9.46 13.04 -6.90
N GLU A 284 10.31 13.87 -7.51
CA GLU A 284 11.14 14.83 -6.78
C GLU A 284 10.29 15.93 -6.13
N TYR A 285 9.24 16.39 -6.79
CA TYR A 285 8.26 17.29 -6.19
C TYR A 285 7.58 16.65 -4.97
N CYS A 286 7.08 15.42 -5.10
CA CYS A 286 6.41 14.69 -4.03
C CYS A 286 7.35 14.45 -2.83
N LYS A 287 8.59 14.05 -3.12
CA LYS A 287 9.66 13.86 -2.12
C LYS A 287 9.93 15.14 -1.32
N ARG A 288 10.06 16.29 -1.98
CA ARG A 288 10.28 17.58 -1.29
C ARG A 288 9.14 17.95 -0.33
N ARG A 289 7.94 17.42 -0.56
CA ARG A 289 6.78 17.58 0.32
C ARG A 289 6.65 16.49 1.39
N GLY A 290 7.59 15.54 1.45
CA GLY A 290 7.56 14.43 2.40
C GLY A 290 6.52 13.35 2.05
N LEU A 291 6.09 13.27 0.79
CA LEU A 291 5.20 12.21 0.31
C LEU A 291 6.05 10.98 -0.04
N CYS A 292 5.67 9.82 0.48
CA CYS A 292 6.45 8.59 0.46
C CYS A 292 5.87 7.55 -0.50
N SER A 293 4.59 7.66 -0.83
CA SER A 293 3.84 6.68 -1.62
C SER A 293 3.00 7.36 -2.70
N ILE A 294 3.05 6.82 -3.92
CA ILE A 294 2.37 7.40 -5.08
C ILE A 294 1.65 6.30 -5.86
N LEU A 295 0.37 6.51 -6.12
CA LEU A 295 -0.46 5.68 -6.96
C LEU A 295 -0.55 6.26 -8.37
N LEU A 296 0.03 5.61 -9.37
CA LEU A 296 -0.16 5.95 -10.78
C LEU A 296 -1.36 5.17 -11.33
N ASP A 297 -2.50 5.84 -11.48
CA ASP A 297 -3.74 5.21 -11.95
C ASP A 297 -3.92 5.46 -13.45
N LEU A 298 -3.85 4.40 -14.26
CA LEU A 298 -3.93 4.50 -15.74
C LEU A 298 -5.35 4.73 -16.28
N ARG A 299 -6.20 5.41 -15.52
CA ARG A 299 -7.52 5.87 -15.98
C ARG A 299 -7.41 7.27 -16.59
N GLY A 300 -8.24 7.53 -17.59
CA GLY A 300 -8.25 8.72 -18.43
C GLY A 300 -7.60 8.46 -19.78
N SER A 301 -6.89 9.47 -20.29
CA SER A 301 -6.21 9.43 -21.57
C SER A 301 -4.89 8.67 -21.40
N PHE A 302 -4.81 7.49 -22.02
CA PHE A 302 -3.59 6.70 -21.98
C PHE A 302 -2.41 7.47 -22.60
N ASP A 303 -2.64 8.25 -23.65
CA ASP A 303 -1.60 9.01 -24.33
C ASP A 303 -0.93 10.05 -23.40
N GLU A 304 -1.66 10.61 -22.43
CA GLU A 304 -1.09 11.53 -21.44
C GLU A 304 -0.22 10.81 -20.40
N LEU A 305 -0.59 9.58 -20.05
CA LEU A 305 0.09 8.79 -19.03
C LEU A 305 1.16 7.86 -19.60
N GLU A 306 1.16 7.61 -20.91
CA GLU A 306 2.07 6.69 -21.59
C GLU A 306 3.53 7.13 -21.40
N GLY A 307 3.81 8.43 -21.48
CA GLY A 307 5.14 8.99 -21.22
C GLY A 307 5.62 8.66 -19.81
N LEU A 308 4.77 8.91 -18.80
CA LEU A 308 5.08 8.61 -17.40
C LEU A 308 5.27 7.12 -17.14
N LEU A 309 4.42 6.28 -17.73
CA LEU A 309 4.47 4.83 -17.60
C LEU A 309 5.78 4.30 -18.20
N ASN A 310 6.11 4.73 -19.42
CA ASN A 310 7.36 4.35 -20.08
C ASN A 310 8.55 4.79 -19.24
N ASP A 311 8.62 6.07 -18.83
CA ASP A 311 9.67 6.55 -17.93
C ASP A 311 9.81 5.74 -16.65
N GLY A 312 8.68 5.35 -16.06
CA GLY A 312 8.62 4.52 -14.87
C GLY A 312 9.24 3.14 -15.08
N ILE A 313 8.95 2.52 -16.23
CA ILE A 313 9.48 1.19 -16.57
C ILE A 313 10.95 1.27 -16.99
N GLU A 314 11.31 2.22 -17.86
CA GLU A 314 12.66 2.32 -18.39
C GLU A 314 13.69 2.64 -17.31
N GLN A 315 13.27 3.36 -16.27
CA GLN A 315 14.12 3.77 -15.16
C GLN A 315 13.89 2.96 -13.88
N ASN A 316 13.15 1.84 -13.95
CA ASN A 316 12.83 0.96 -12.81
C ASN A 316 12.26 1.70 -11.58
N LYS A 317 11.32 2.62 -11.80
CA LYS A 317 10.67 3.41 -10.75
C LYS A 317 9.37 2.82 -10.25
N LEU A 318 8.85 1.76 -10.87
CA LEU A 318 7.63 1.09 -10.42
C LEU A 318 7.99 -0.06 -9.48
N GLN A 319 7.48 -0.03 -8.25
CA GLN A 319 7.77 -1.05 -7.24
C GLN A 319 6.62 -2.05 -7.07
N LYS A 320 5.38 -1.64 -7.39
CA LYS A 320 4.19 -2.48 -7.24
C LYS A 320 3.23 -2.28 -8.41
N VAL A 321 2.52 -3.34 -8.77
CA VAL A 321 1.47 -3.31 -9.78
C VAL A 321 0.18 -3.88 -9.20
N MET A 322 -0.91 -3.14 -9.35
CA MET A 322 -2.25 -3.51 -8.94
C MET A 322 -3.16 -3.59 -10.17
N VAL A 323 -3.76 -4.76 -10.36
CA VAL A 323 -4.64 -5.01 -11.50
C VAL A 323 -6.04 -5.36 -11.02
N GLU A 324 -7.02 -4.59 -11.47
CA GLU A 324 -8.43 -4.95 -11.35
C GLU A 324 -8.89 -5.64 -12.63
N VAL A 325 -9.39 -6.86 -12.55
CA VAL A 325 -9.97 -7.55 -13.71
C VAL A 325 -11.49 -7.49 -13.61
N LEU A 326 -12.11 -6.81 -14.57
CA LEU A 326 -13.56 -6.65 -14.70
C LEU A 326 -14.14 -7.73 -15.60
N PRO A 327 -15.35 -8.24 -15.29
CA PRO A 327 -16.02 -9.33 -16.00
C PRO A 327 -16.65 -8.84 -17.32
N LEU A 328 -15.88 -8.10 -18.13
CA LEU A 328 -16.31 -7.46 -19.37
C LEU A 328 -15.54 -8.05 -20.53
N TRP A 329 -16.24 -8.29 -21.63
CA TRP A 329 -15.63 -8.66 -22.90
C TRP A 329 -15.62 -7.44 -23.83
N VAL A 330 -14.44 -7.04 -24.30
CA VAL A 330 -14.30 -5.89 -25.20
C VAL A 330 -14.04 -6.40 -26.61
N GLU A 331 -15.01 -6.19 -27.52
CA GLU A 331 -14.93 -6.70 -28.90
C GLU A 331 -13.98 -5.90 -29.80
N ASN A 332 -13.77 -4.61 -29.49
CA ASN A 332 -12.91 -3.72 -30.25
C ASN A 332 -12.20 -2.74 -29.32
N SER A 333 -10.89 -2.86 -29.13
CA SER A 333 -10.09 -1.79 -28.54
C SER A 333 -9.16 -1.16 -29.56
N THR A 334 -8.84 0.11 -29.33
CA THR A 334 -7.71 0.78 -29.96
C THR A 334 -6.44 -0.08 -29.76
N ARG A 335 -5.71 -0.34 -30.86
CA ARG A 335 -4.51 -1.19 -30.89
C ARG A 335 -3.37 -0.71 -29.96
N SER A 336 -3.38 0.54 -29.49
CA SER A 336 -2.22 1.14 -28.79
C SER A 336 -2.08 0.66 -27.34
N SER A 337 -3.19 0.55 -26.60
CA SER A 337 -3.22 0.19 -25.17
C SER A 337 -2.72 -1.24 -24.88
N PHE A 338 -2.96 -2.18 -25.80
CA PHE A 338 -2.53 -3.57 -25.67
C PHE A 338 -1.02 -3.77 -25.91
N VAL A 339 -0.39 -2.93 -26.75
CA VAL A 339 1.04 -3.04 -27.09
C VAL A 339 1.92 -2.53 -25.95
N ALA A 340 1.50 -1.45 -25.28
CA ALA A 340 2.23 -0.89 -24.13
C ALA A 340 2.28 -1.87 -22.95
N LEU A 341 1.15 -2.51 -22.60
CA LEU A 341 1.11 -3.53 -21.54
C LEU A 341 2.00 -4.75 -21.83
N LYS A 342 2.07 -5.20 -23.09
CA LYS A 342 3.00 -6.27 -23.47
C LYS A 342 4.47 -5.88 -23.25
N ARG A 343 4.82 -4.59 -23.39
CA ARG A 343 6.17 -4.08 -23.08
C ARG A 343 6.40 -4.04 -21.57
N VAL A 344 5.41 -3.59 -20.79
CA VAL A 344 5.44 -3.60 -19.32
C VAL A 344 5.68 -5.03 -18.80
N GLN A 345 4.88 -5.98 -19.27
CA GLN A 345 4.96 -7.40 -18.91
C GLN A 345 6.33 -8.01 -19.27
N LYS A 346 6.87 -7.67 -20.45
CA LYS A 346 8.17 -8.21 -20.91
C LYS A 346 9.35 -7.62 -20.14
N ARG A 347 9.30 -6.34 -19.75
CA ARG A 347 10.40 -5.64 -19.07
C ARG A 347 10.43 -5.86 -17.57
N LEU A 348 9.27 -5.93 -16.91
CA LEU A 348 9.21 -6.16 -15.46
C LEU A 348 9.60 -7.59 -15.04
N LYS A 349 10.00 -8.47 -15.98
CA LYS A 349 10.22 -9.92 -15.74
C LYS A 349 9.09 -10.55 -14.92
N MET A 350 7.87 -10.01 -15.05
CA MET A 350 6.67 -10.67 -14.57
C MET A 350 6.66 -12.03 -15.27
N CYS A 351 6.73 -13.17 -14.56
CA CYS A 351 6.52 -14.41 -15.30
C CYS A 351 5.14 -14.31 -15.90
N SER A 352 5.14 -14.73 -17.15
CA SER A 352 4.21 -14.18 -18.09
C SER A 352 2.77 -14.39 -17.58
N VAL A 353 2.05 -13.29 -17.38
CA VAL A 353 0.58 -13.26 -17.50
C VAL A 353 0.11 -14.01 -18.76
N CYS A 354 1.00 -14.14 -19.77
CA CYS A 354 0.84 -14.92 -21.00
C CYS A 354 0.77 -16.45 -20.79
N GLY A 355 1.34 -17.03 -19.74
CA GLY A 355 1.21 -18.46 -19.44
C GLY A 355 -0.18 -18.82 -18.92
N CYS A 356 -0.72 -17.96 -18.05
CA CYS A 356 -2.09 -18.00 -17.58
C CYS A 356 -3.11 -17.66 -18.68
N LEU A 357 -2.86 -16.60 -19.47
CA LEU A 357 -3.71 -16.23 -20.60
C LEU A 357 -3.67 -17.28 -21.74
N LYS A 358 -2.56 -17.99 -21.94
CA LYS A 358 -2.51 -19.14 -22.88
C LYS A 358 -3.34 -20.34 -22.39
N HIS A 359 -3.45 -20.54 -21.08
CA HIS A 359 -4.37 -21.52 -20.52
C HIS A 359 -5.85 -21.08 -20.65
N LEU A 360 -6.14 -19.77 -20.55
CA LEU A 360 -7.45 -19.22 -20.97
C LEU A 360 -7.71 -19.49 -22.46
N ASP A 361 -6.77 -19.19 -23.35
CA ASP A 361 -6.91 -19.38 -24.82
C ASP A 361 -7.10 -20.86 -25.21
N GLN A 362 -6.45 -21.79 -24.52
CA GLN A 362 -6.58 -23.23 -24.82
C GLN A 362 -7.88 -23.87 -24.31
N HIS A 363 -8.57 -23.24 -23.35
CA HIS A 363 -9.83 -23.75 -22.79
C HIS A 363 -11.07 -22.94 -23.17
N ILE A 364 -10.91 -21.73 -23.73
CA ILE A 364 -11.99 -20.85 -24.21
C ILE A 364 -12.07 -20.98 -25.73
N SER A 365 -12.54 -22.13 -26.22
CA SER A 365 -13.12 -22.22 -27.57
C SER A 365 -14.58 -21.78 -27.46
N ILE A 366 -14.87 -20.47 -27.44
CA ILE A 366 -16.23 -19.98 -27.19
C ILE A 366 -16.78 -19.23 -28.40
N SER A 367 -17.85 -19.81 -28.95
CA SER A 367 -18.78 -19.24 -29.95
C SER A 367 -19.52 -18.00 -29.42
N PRO A 368 -20.08 -17.12 -30.27
CA PRO A 368 -20.49 -15.75 -29.94
C PRO A 368 -21.71 -15.59 -29.00
N THR A 369 -22.13 -16.64 -28.31
CA THR A 369 -23.31 -16.66 -27.44
C THR A 369 -22.92 -17.27 -26.10
N LEU A 370 -22.42 -16.44 -25.17
CA LEU A 370 -22.10 -16.87 -23.82
C LEU A 370 -23.39 -17.10 -23.01
N SER A 371 -23.62 -18.34 -22.61
CA SER A 371 -24.66 -18.72 -21.64
C SER A 371 -24.08 -18.73 -20.21
N GLY A 372 -24.93 -18.63 -19.18
CA GLY A 372 -24.51 -18.46 -17.78
C GLY A 372 -23.60 -19.54 -17.17
N SER A 373 -23.43 -20.70 -17.83
CA SER A 373 -22.47 -21.73 -17.41
C SER A 373 -21.03 -21.47 -17.86
N ASP A 374 -20.83 -20.65 -18.90
CA ASP A 374 -19.51 -20.39 -19.49
C ASP A 374 -18.78 -19.24 -18.78
N THR A 375 -19.53 -18.27 -18.23
CA THR A 375 -18.97 -17.20 -17.39
C THR A 375 -18.32 -17.73 -16.12
N SER A 376 -18.91 -18.75 -15.49
CA SER A 376 -18.35 -19.41 -14.30
C SER A 376 -17.00 -20.10 -14.57
N LYS A 377 -16.84 -20.71 -15.76
CA LYS A 377 -15.56 -21.32 -16.18
C LYS A 377 -14.48 -20.28 -16.45
N VAL A 378 -14.82 -19.20 -17.16
CA VAL A 378 -13.91 -18.06 -17.39
C VAL A 378 -13.46 -17.45 -16.06
N PHE A 379 -14.38 -17.29 -15.11
CA PHE A 379 -14.09 -16.75 -13.78
C PHE A 379 -13.19 -17.66 -12.96
N LYS A 380 -13.41 -18.99 -13.00
CA LYS A 380 -12.57 -19.98 -12.34
C LYS A 380 -11.14 -20.00 -12.90
N THR A 381 -10.99 -19.95 -14.22
CA THR A 381 -9.67 -19.90 -14.89
C THR A 381 -8.96 -18.56 -14.65
N ALA A 382 -9.70 -17.45 -14.55
CA ALA A 382 -9.15 -16.16 -14.13
C ALA A 382 -8.66 -16.20 -12.67
N LEU A 383 -9.42 -16.85 -11.77
CA LEU A 383 -9.02 -17.07 -10.37
C LEU A 383 -7.75 -17.92 -10.26
N GLU A 384 -7.71 -19.06 -10.95
CA GLU A 384 -6.52 -19.95 -10.97
C GLU A 384 -5.29 -19.22 -11.53
N SER A 385 -5.50 -18.34 -12.50
CA SER A 385 -4.45 -17.48 -13.06
C SER A 385 -3.96 -16.39 -12.09
N SER A 386 -4.87 -15.83 -11.29
CA SER A 386 -4.53 -14.87 -10.24
C SER A 386 -3.68 -15.47 -9.12
N THR A 387 -3.89 -16.74 -8.78
CA THR A 387 -3.12 -17.48 -7.78
C THR A 387 -1.67 -17.78 -8.23
N ILE A 388 -1.42 -17.88 -9.54
CA ILE A 388 -0.08 -18.08 -10.09
C ILE A 388 0.71 -16.77 -10.08
N LEU A 389 0.06 -15.65 -10.39
CA LEU A 389 0.69 -14.33 -10.44
C LEU A 389 0.89 -13.71 -9.04
N SER A 390 0.09 -14.10 -8.05
CA SER A 390 0.29 -13.71 -6.65
C SER A 390 1.57 -14.30 -6.03
N ARG A 391 2.09 -15.41 -6.57
CA ARG A 391 3.38 -15.99 -6.14
C ARG A 391 4.60 -15.20 -6.62
N GLU A 392 4.39 -14.18 -7.46
CA GLU A 392 5.46 -13.38 -8.07
C GLU A 392 5.34 -11.88 -7.79
N GLY A 393 4.50 -11.49 -6.83
CA GLY A 393 4.37 -10.10 -6.40
C GLY A 393 3.43 -9.23 -7.22
N ILE A 394 2.46 -9.85 -7.92
CA ILE A 394 1.42 -9.13 -8.63
C ILE A 394 0.10 -9.32 -7.87
N MET A 395 -0.42 -8.22 -7.33
CA MET A 395 -1.74 -8.19 -6.69
C MET A 395 -2.83 -8.10 -7.77
N ILE A 396 -3.57 -9.20 -7.94
CA ILE A 396 -4.67 -9.29 -8.89
C ILE A 396 -5.97 -9.43 -8.11
N ARG A 397 -6.85 -8.42 -8.26
CA ARG A 397 -8.20 -8.47 -7.69
C ARG A 397 -9.20 -8.69 -8.83
N ILE A 398 -9.96 -9.77 -8.73
CA ILE A 398 -11.06 -10.06 -9.64
C ILE A 398 -12.35 -9.66 -8.93
N THR A 399 -13.12 -8.75 -9.52
CA THR A 399 -14.43 -8.35 -9.00
C THR A 399 -15.51 -9.09 -9.79
N SER A 400 -16.36 -9.90 -9.13
CA SER A 400 -17.53 -10.50 -9.76
C SER A 400 -18.69 -9.51 -9.78
N HIS A 401 -19.43 -9.46 -10.88
CA HIS A 401 -20.81 -8.96 -10.85
C HIS A 401 -21.71 -10.06 -10.28
N GLY A 402 -22.59 -9.70 -9.36
CA GLY A 402 -23.36 -10.70 -8.62
C GLY A 402 -24.71 -10.23 -8.10
N GLY A 403 -25.52 -9.58 -8.93
CA GLY A 403 -26.96 -9.52 -8.73
C GLY A 403 -27.67 -10.76 -9.30
N VAL A 404 -27.29 -11.98 -8.90
CA VAL A 404 -28.12 -13.19 -9.12
C VAL A 404 -27.99 -14.13 -7.93
N THR A 405 -29.09 -14.24 -7.20
CA THR A 405 -29.31 -15.16 -6.09
C THR A 405 -29.56 -16.59 -6.59
N HIS A 406 -28.60 -17.50 -6.42
CA HIS A 406 -28.84 -18.90 -6.03
C HIS A 406 -27.54 -19.58 -5.57
N PRO A 407 -27.61 -20.52 -4.60
CA PRO A 407 -26.48 -20.90 -3.76
C PRO A 407 -25.59 -21.91 -4.47
N MET A 408 -24.37 -21.50 -4.80
CA MET A 408 -23.25 -22.40 -5.03
C MET A 408 -22.34 -22.26 -3.82
N GLU A 409 -22.04 -23.38 -3.17
CA GLU A 409 -21.26 -23.48 -1.92
C GLU A 409 -20.05 -22.55 -1.94
N VAL A 410 -20.18 -21.48 -1.17
CA VAL A 410 -19.10 -20.59 -0.80
C VAL A 410 -18.14 -21.42 0.05
N LEU A 411 -16.96 -21.72 -0.48
CA LEU A 411 -15.82 -22.03 0.38
C LEU A 411 -15.56 -20.76 1.19
N ASN A 412 -16.10 -20.78 2.41
CA ASN A 412 -16.04 -19.72 3.38
C ASN A 412 -14.65 -19.73 4.01
N GLU A 413 -13.65 -19.30 3.23
CA GLU A 413 -12.38 -18.86 3.77
C GLU A 413 -12.29 -17.34 3.57
N GLY A 414 -12.01 -16.62 4.66
CA GLY A 414 -12.00 -15.16 4.71
C GLY A 414 -11.07 -14.51 3.68
N PRO A 415 -11.07 -13.16 3.57
CA PRO A 415 -10.31 -12.46 2.55
C PRO A 415 -8.81 -12.77 2.65
N MET A 416 -8.33 -13.63 1.75
CA MET A 416 -6.94 -14.03 1.66
C MET A 416 -6.23 -13.08 0.68
N ALA A 417 -5.61 -12.01 1.21
CA ALA A 417 -4.71 -11.16 0.46
C ALA A 417 -3.30 -11.77 0.53
N ILE A 418 -2.77 -12.23 -0.60
CA ILE A 418 -1.38 -12.66 -0.73
C ILE A 418 -0.66 -11.60 -1.58
N GLU A 419 0.17 -10.79 -0.93
CA GLU A 419 0.97 -9.70 -1.49
C GLU A 419 2.44 -10.10 -1.62
N ALA A 420 3.11 -9.69 -2.69
CA ALA A 420 4.58 -9.71 -2.77
C ALA A 420 5.11 -8.48 -3.53
N SER A 421 6.37 -8.11 -3.25
CA SER A 421 7.09 -6.94 -3.74
C SER A 421 8.02 -7.28 -4.93
N LEU A 422 8.28 -6.31 -5.82
CA LEU A 422 9.34 -6.47 -6.82
C LEU A 422 10.70 -6.38 -6.11
N SER A 423 11.41 -7.50 -5.96
CA SER A 423 12.72 -7.51 -5.32
C SER A 423 13.76 -6.79 -6.19
N ASP A 424 14.39 -5.74 -5.65
CA ASP A 424 15.63 -5.22 -6.19
C ASP A 424 16.71 -6.31 -6.07
N LYS A 425 17.38 -6.61 -7.19
CA LYS A 425 18.53 -7.50 -7.17
C LYS A 425 19.61 -6.89 -6.28
N GLU A 426 20.14 -7.70 -5.36
CA GLU A 426 21.31 -7.39 -4.55
C GLU A 426 22.40 -6.68 -5.39
N VAL A 427 22.76 -5.48 -4.98
CA VAL A 427 23.99 -4.81 -5.44
C VAL A 427 25.16 -5.63 -4.85
N PRO A 428 26.10 -6.14 -5.66
CA PRO A 428 27.23 -6.88 -5.11
C PRO A 428 28.08 -5.92 -4.28
N ILE A 429 28.17 -6.18 -2.98
CA ILE A 429 29.15 -5.55 -2.10
C ILE A 429 30.53 -6.01 -2.58
N GLN A 430 31.25 -5.15 -3.30
CA GLN A 430 32.66 -5.38 -3.60
C GLN A 430 33.42 -5.43 -2.27
N HIS A 431 33.85 -6.62 -1.88
CA HIS A 431 34.85 -6.81 -0.84
C HIS A 431 36.19 -6.28 -1.36
N GLY A 432 36.58 -5.09 -0.92
CA GLY A 432 37.97 -4.66 -0.97
C GLY A 432 38.78 -5.58 -0.05
N ARG A 433 39.71 -6.35 -0.64
CA ARG A 433 40.74 -7.09 0.10
C ARG A 433 41.92 -6.16 0.37
N VAL A 434 42.28 -6.10 1.66
CA VAL A 434 43.51 -5.60 2.31
C VAL A 434 43.71 -4.09 2.31
#